data_AF-A0A958N2V3-F1
#
_entry.id   AF-A0A958N2V3-F1
#
_cell.length_a   1.000
_cell.length_b   1.000
_cell.length_c   1.000
_cell.angle_alpha   90.00
_cell.angle_beta   90.00
_cell.angle_gamma   90.00
#
_symmetry.space_group_name_H-M   'P 1'
#
loop_
_entity.id
_entity.type
_entity.pdbx_description
1 polymer ?
#
loop_
_entity_poly.entity_id
_entity_poly.type
_entity_poly.pdbx_seq_one_letter_code
_entity_poly.pdbx_strand_id
1 'polypeptide(L)'
;MKISEKTMHRLVNTILHELKEQNIIQFKVKEDQVFKKGMDVVKSDFAREQKLDEEVNRMMDDLERQNPGSFQRYKMFPLLKKKLAQEKGIVL
;
A
#
# COMPACT_ATOMS: atom_id res chain seq x y z
N MET A 1 6.11 0.86 -5.98
CA MET A 1 6.14 -0.19 -7.04
C MET A 1 5.05 0.11 -8.07
N LYS A 2 5.29 -0.02 -9.38
CA LYS A 2 4.22 0.08 -10.40
C LYS A 2 3.54 -1.28 -10.55
N ILE A 3 2.49 -1.55 -9.79
CA ILE A 3 1.67 -2.74 -10.02
C ILE A 3 0.82 -2.49 -11.27
N SER A 4 0.87 -3.45 -12.21
CA SER A 4 0.02 -3.43 -13.40
C SER A 4 -1.44 -3.66 -13.00
N GLU A 5 -2.37 -2.90 -13.58
CA GLU A 5 -3.81 -3.05 -13.30
C GLU A 5 -4.27 -4.51 -13.48
N LYS A 6 -3.70 -5.22 -14.45
CA LYS A 6 -3.98 -6.64 -14.70
C LYS A 6 -3.66 -7.54 -13.49
N THR A 7 -2.62 -7.20 -12.73
CA THR A 7 -2.24 -7.92 -11.51
C THR A 7 -3.20 -7.60 -10.37
N MET A 8 -3.64 -6.35 -10.22
CA MET A 8 -4.66 -5.97 -9.25
C MET A 8 -5.99 -6.68 -9.53
N HIS A 9 -6.40 -6.75 -10.80
CA HIS A 9 -7.59 -7.49 -11.21
C HIS A 9 -7.50 -8.97 -10.84
N ARG A 10 -6.36 -9.61 -11.10
CA ARG A 10 -6.16 -11.04 -10.80
C ARG A 10 -6.17 -11.30 -9.30
N LEU A 11 -5.56 -10.42 -8.51
CA LEU A 11 -5.50 -10.52 -7.05
C LEU A 11 -6.89 -10.39 -6.41
N VAL A 12 -7.67 -9.39 -6.81
CA VAL A 12 -9.05 -9.21 -6.31
C VAL A 12 -9.92 -10.40 -6.71
N ASN A 13 -9.77 -10.92 -7.94
CA ASN A 13 -10.55 -12.06 -8.40
C ASN A 13 -10.23 -13.34 -7.63
N THR A 14 -8.94 -13.64 -7.41
CA THR A 14 -8.51 -14.80 -6.61
C THR A 14 -9.01 -14.71 -5.17
N ILE A 15 -8.87 -13.55 -4.53
CA ILE A 15 -9.35 -13.34 -3.16
C ILE A 15 -10.87 -13.53 -3.07
N LEU A 16 -11.64 -12.94 -3.99
CA LEU A 16 -13.10 -13.11 -4.01
C LEU A 16 -13.51 -14.56 -4.29
N HIS A 17 -12.77 -15.27 -5.15
CA HIS A 17 -13.02 -16.67 -5.45
C HIS A 17 -12.76 -17.57 -4.23
N GLU A 18 -11.60 -17.42 -3.57
CA GLU A 18 -11.25 -18.16 -2.36
C GLU A 18 -12.25 -17.88 -1.22
N LEU A 19 -12.65 -16.63 -1.04
CA LEU A 19 -13.64 -16.25 -0.01
C LEU A 19 -15.03 -16.82 -0.30
N LYS A 20 -15.37 -17.03 -1.58
CA LYS A 20 -16.59 -17.70 -2.03
C LYS A 20 -16.51 -19.21 -1.83
N GLU A 21 -15.39 -19.84 -2.17
CA GLU A 21 -15.15 -21.28 -1.96
C GLU A 21 -15.20 -21.65 -0.48
N GLN A 22 -14.65 -20.80 0.40
CA GLN A 22 -14.70 -21.01 1.85
C GLN A 22 -16.08 -20.71 2.48
N ASN A 23 -17.08 -20.31 1.69
CA ASN A 23 -18.43 -19.92 2.15
C ASN A 23 -18.45 -18.81 3.23
N ILE A 24 -17.38 -18.01 3.34
CA ILE A 24 -17.27 -16.94 4.33
C ILE A 24 -18.13 -15.73 3.92
N ILE A 25 -18.46 -15.60 2.64
CA ILE A 25 -19.15 -14.43 2.08
C ILE A 25 -20.40 -14.83 1.32
N GLN A 26 -21.55 -14.26 1.73
CA GLN A 26 -22.74 -14.20 0.90
C GLN A 26 -22.85 -12.82 0.26
N PHE A 27 -22.87 -12.80 -1.07
CA PHE A 27 -23.06 -11.57 -1.83
C PHE A 27 -24.51 -11.08 -1.68
N LYS A 28 -24.71 -9.96 -0.99
CA LYS A 28 -26.01 -9.25 -0.93
C LYS A 28 -26.33 -8.43 -2.19
N VAL A 29 -25.35 -8.29 -3.08
CA VAL A 29 -25.37 -7.44 -4.30
C VAL A 29 -24.60 -8.13 -5.43
N LYS A 30 -24.72 -7.64 -6.66
CA LYS A 30 -24.00 -8.17 -7.83
C LYS A 30 -22.48 -8.19 -7.59
N GLU A 31 -21.85 -9.31 -7.93
CA GLU A 31 -20.40 -9.58 -7.79
C GLU A 31 -19.53 -8.47 -8.41
N ASP A 32 -19.99 -7.87 -9.50
CA ASP A 32 -19.33 -6.78 -10.21
C ASP A 32 -19.19 -5.49 -9.36
N GLN A 33 -20.14 -5.19 -8.47
CA GLN A 33 -20.03 -4.05 -7.55
C GLN A 33 -19.01 -4.30 -6.44
N VAL A 34 -18.94 -5.54 -5.95
CA VAL A 34 -17.96 -5.93 -4.92
C VAL A 34 -16.56 -5.95 -5.51
N PHE A 35 -16.42 -6.44 -6.74
CA PHE A 35 -15.16 -6.41 -7.47
C PHE A 35 -14.63 -4.99 -7.68
N LYS A 36 -15.47 -4.06 -8.14
CA LYS A 36 -15.09 -2.64 -8.28
C LYS A 36 -14.65 -2.03 -6.96
N LYS A 37 -15.42 -2.27 -5.89
CA LYS A 37 -15.07 -1.76 -4.56
C LYS A 37 -13.76 -2.36 -4.03
N GLY A 38 -13.52 -3.65 -4.28
CA GLY A 38 -12.24 -4.31 -3.95
C GLY A 38 -11.06 -3.69 -4.71
N MET A 39 -11.22 -3.42 -6.00
CA MET A 39 -10.22 -2.68 -6.78
C MET A 39 -9.98 -1.28 -6.23
N ASP A 40 -11.02 -0.54 -5.86
CA ASP A 40 -10.88 0.81 -5.34
C ASP A 40 -10.13 0.82 -3.99
N VAL A 41 -10.41 -0.14 -3.10
CA VAL A 41 -9.67 -0.29 -1.84
C VAL A 41 -8.21 -0.57 -2.12
N VAL A 42 -7.90 -1.56 -2.98
CA VAL A 42 -6.51 -1.92 -3.33
C VAL A 42 -5.78 -0.73 -3.97
N LYS A 43 -6.41 -0.02 -4.91
CA LYS A 43 -5.84 1.19 -5.53
C LYS A 43 -5.58 2.28 -4.49
N SER A 44 -6.51 2.49 -3.56
CA SER A 44 -6.37 3.49 -2.51
C SER A 44 -5.23 3.16 -1.55
N ASP A 45 -5.02 1.87 -1.26
CA ASP A 45 -3.98 1.39 -0.38
C ASP A 45 -2.59 1.56 -1.01
N PHE A 46 -2.44 1.19 -2.29
CA PHE A 46 -1.21 1.48 -3.05
C PHE A 46 -0.92 2.97 -3.14
N ALA A 47 -1.95 3.81 -3.33
CA ALA A 47 -1.77 5.25 -3.35
C ALA A 47 -1.32 5.81 -1.99
N ARG A 48 -1.76 5.20 -0.86
CA ARG A 48 -1.27 5.54 0.47
C ARG A 48 0.18 5.14 0.66
N GLU A 49 0.57 3.95 0.22
CA GLU A 49 1.97 3.51 0.29
C GLU A 49 2.89 4.39 -0.57
N GLN A 50 2.46 4.76 -1.77
CA GLN A 50 3.23 5.67 -2.62
C GLN A 50 3.43 7.05 -1.98
N LYS A 51 2.36 7.60 -1.37
CA LYS A 51 2.46 8.87 -0.62
C LYS A 51 3.40 8.75 0.57
N LEU A 52 3.37 7.62 1.28
CA LEU A 52 4.30 7.34 2.38
C LEU A 52 5.75 7.36 1.89
N ASP A 53 6.05 6.71 0.77
CA ASP A 53 7.41 6.72 0.18
C ASP A 53 7.85 8.14 -0.22
N GLU A 54 6.97 8.95 -0.82
CA GLU A 54 7.26 10.34 -1.16
C GLU A 54 7.56 11.20 0.08
N GLU A 55 6.81 10.99 1.16
CA GLU A 55 6.97 11.70 2.42
C GLU A 55 8.26 11.30 3.15
N VAL A 56 8.58 10.00 3.16
CA VAL A 56 9.87 9.50 3.68
C VAL A 56 11.03 10.13 2.91
N ASN A 57 10.96 10.19 1.57
CA ASN A 57 12.01 10.82 0.77
C ASN A 57 12.17 12.32 1.08
N ARG A 58 11.07 13.06 1.26
CA ARG A 58 11.14 14.48 1.67
C ARG A 58 11.80 14.66 3.03
N MET A 59 11.42 13.85 4.02
CA MET A 59 12.05 13.90 5.35
C MET A 59 13.55 13.56 5.29
N MET A 60 13.92 12.60 4.45
CA MET A 60 15.32 12.23 4.21
C MET A 60 16.12 13.38 3.60
N ASP A 61 15.55 14.08 2.63
CA ASP A 61 16.21 15.23 1.99
C ASP A 61 16.36 16.42 2.95
N ASP A 62 15.35 16.69 3.78
CA ASP A 62 15.42 17.73 4.80
C ASP A 62 16.46 17.41 5.89
N LEU A 63 16.52 16.15 6.34
CA LEU A 63 17.53 15.69 7.30
C LEU A 63 18.95 15.79 6.71
N GLU A 64 19.13 15.48 5.42
CA GLU A 64 20.44 15.57 4.77
C GLU A 64 20.89 17.03 4.58
N ARG A 65 19.95 17.94 4.29
CA ARG A 65 20.22 19.39 4.24
C ARG A 65 20.63 19.94 5.60
N GLN A 66 19.98 19.50 6.68
CA GLN A 66 20.28 19.97 8.03
C GLN A 66 21.55 19.35 8.61
N ASN A 67 21.85 18.08 8.29
CA ASN A 67 22.99 17.35 8.84
C ASN A 67 23.71 16.54 7.73
N PRO A 68 24.44 17.21 6.83
CA PRO A 68 25.09 16.55 5.70
C PRO A 68 26.10 15.50 6.18
N GLY A 69 25.98 14.27 5.65
CA GLY A 69 26.91 13.17 5.91
C GLY A 69 26.73 12.44 7.26
N SER A 70 25.73 12.81 8.07
CA SER A 70 25.51 12.23 9.40
C SER A 70 24.87 10.83 9.40
N PHE A 71 24.25 10.41 8.29
CA PHE A 71 23.58 9.12 8.19
C PHE A 71 23.69 8.49 6.80
N GLN A 72 23.56 7.17 6.73
CA GLN A 72 23.51 6.41 5.47
C GLN A 72 22.05 6.34 4.99
N ARG A 73 21.72 7.03 3.89
CA ARG A 73 20.35 7.06 3.31
C ARG A 73 19.71 5.68 3.20
N TYR A 74 20.45 4.71 2.67
CA TYR A 74 19.98 3.35 2.46
C TYR A 74 19.53 2.64 3.74
N LYS A 75 20.15 2.93 4.89
CA LYS A 75 19.77 2.34 6.19
C LYS A 75 18.67 3.12 6.88
N MET A 76 18.64 4.44 6.68
CA MET A 76 17.69 5.32 7.36
C MET A 76 16.30 5.29 6.72
N PHE A 77 16.22 5.16 5.39
CA PHE A 77 14.97 5.06 4.65
C PHE A 77 14.02 3.96 5.17
N PRO A 78 14.44 2.68 5.31
CA PRO A 78 13.55 1.63 5.81
C PRO A 78 13.13 1.85 7.28
N LEU A 79 13.99 2.47 8.11
CA LEU A 79 13.67 2.78 9.50
C LEU A 79 12.59 3.86 9.60
N LEU A 80 12.71 4.93 8.81
CA LEU A 80 11.72 6.01 8.74
C LEU A 80 10.41 5.52 8.11
N LYS A 81 10.47 4.77 7.01
CA LYS A 81 9.29 4.17 6.38
C LYS A 81 8.53 3.31 7.37
N LYS A 82 9.21 2.48 8.16
CA LYS A 82 8.58 1.64 9.19
C LYS A 82 7.91 2.46 10.30
N LYS A 83 8.57 3.51 10.80
CA LYS A 83 7.99 4.40 11.83
C LYS A 83 6.76 5.14 11.31
N LEU A 84 6.86 5.76 10.13
CA LEU A 84 5.75 6.50 9.54
C LEU A 84 4.58 5.59 9.17
N ALA A 85 4.85 4.37 8.71
CA ALA A 85 3.80 3.38 8.47
C ALA A 85 3.04 3.04 9.76
N GLN A 86 3.74 2.83 10.88
CA GLN A 86 3.13 2.58 12.18
C GLN A 86 2.27 3.76 12.65
N GLU A 87 2.76 4.99 12.52
CA GLU A 87 2.02 6.20 12.90
C GLU A 87 0.76 6.42 12.05
N LYS A 88 0.83 6.10 10.75
CA LYS A 88 -0.29 6.27 9.81
C LYS A 88 -1.22 5.05 9.75
N GLY A 89 -0.94 4.00 10.51
CA GLY A 89 -1.69 2.75 10.47
C GLY A 89 -1.64 2.06 9.11
N ILE A 90 -0.56 2.25 8.35
CA ILE A 90 -0.33 1.59 7.05
C ILE A 90 0.36 0.25 7.34
N VAL A 91 -0.18 -0.83 6.79
CA VAL A 91 0.46 -2.16 6.85
C VAL A 91 1.44 -2.26 5.69
N LEU A 92 2.72 -2.54 6.00
CA LEU A 92 3.81 -2.71 5.03
C LEU A 92 4.00 -4.17 4.63
#